data_AF-A0A2J7ZQE8-F1
#
_entry.id   AF-A0A2J7ZQE8-F1
#
_cell.length_a   1.000
_cell.length_b   1.000
_cell.length_c   1.000
_cell.angle_alpha   90.00
_cell.angle_beta   90.00
_cell.angle_gamma   90.00
#
_symmetry.space_group_name_H-M   'P 1'
#
loop_
_entity.id
_entity.type
_entity.pdbx_description
1 polymer ?
#
loop_
_entity_poly.entity_id
_entity_poly.type
_entity_poly.pdbx_seq_one_letter_code
_entity_poly.pdbx_strand_id
1 'polypeptide(L)' 'MDNDHNGDDIGQGFSSGDAFSKCSVDPSCMGFNSNGWYKIASQPNMASPGVCLYEKAHAAFIGAISYIKSEFEIRR' A
#
# COMPACT_ATOMS: atom_id res chain seq x y z
N MET A 1 -8.19 -11.27 -8.23
CA MET A 1 -7.52 -10.94 -9.51
C MET A 1 -6.54 -9.83 -9.17
N ASP A 2 -5.27 -10.07 -9.38
CA ASP A 2 -4.23 -9.48 -8.56
C ASP A 2 -3.79 -8.13 -9.10
N ASN A 3 -4.61 -7.13 -8.91
CA ASN A 3 -4.47 -5.95 -9.71
C ASN A 3 -3.15 -5.16 -9.37
N ASP A 4 -2.39 -4.69 -10.37
CA ASP A 4 -1.20 -3.82 -10.30
C ASP A 4 -1.54 -2.48 -10.97
N HIS A 5 -0.84 -1.38 -10.70
CA HIS A 5 -0.99 -0.12 -11.43
C HIS A 5 0.40 0.30 -11.93
N ASN A 6 0.55 0.49 -13.25
CA ASN A 6 1.83 0.89 -13.85
C ASN A 6 1.83 2.41 -14.02
N GLY A 7 2.89 3.10 -13.57
CA GLY A 7 3.06 4.55 -13.72
C GLY A 7 2.72 5.40 -12.48
N ASP A 8 2.44 4.75 -11.34
CA ASP A 8 2.18 5.38 -10.04
C ASP A 8 3.11 4.84 -8.93
N ASP A 9 4.17 4.14 -9.33
CA ASP A 9 5.22 3.65 -8.44
C ASP A 9 6.04 4.81 -7.88
N ILE A 10 6.08 4.92 -6.55
CA ILE A 10 7.00 5.82 -5.86
C ILE A 10 8.40 5.17 -5.81
N GLY A 11 8.44 3.84 -5.72
CA GLY A 11 9.65 3.04 -5.80
C GLY A 11 9.44 1.59 -5.38
N GLN A 12 10.55 0.87 -5.24
CA GLN A 12 10.57 -0.52 -4.80
C GLN A 12 11.46 -0.69 -3.55
N GLY A 13 10.94 -1.39 -2.55
CA GLY A 13 11.71 -1.88 -1.43
C GLY A 13 12.40 -3.21 -1.74
N PHE A 14 13.42 -3.57 -0.96
CA PHE A 14 14.11 -4.86 -1.12
C PHE A 14 13.26 -6.07 -0.66
N SER A 15 12.12 -5.79 0.00
CA SER A 15 11.14 -6.77 0.48
C SER A 15 9.79 -6.09 0.68
N SER A 16 8.74 -6.88 0.90
CA SER A 16 7.43 -6.37 1.33
C SER A 16 7.49 -5.63 2.67
N GLY A 17 8.37 -6.02 3.60
CA GLY A 17 8.56 -5.32 4.88
C GLY A 17 9.26 -3.95 4.73
N ASP A 18 10.19 -3.84 3.78
CA ASP A 18 10.81 -2.55 3.43
C ASP A 18 9.80 -1.63 2.74
N ALA A 19 8.99 -2.16 1.82
CA ALA A 19 7.91 -1.42 1.18
C ALA A 19 6.84 -0.95 2.17
N PHE A 20 6.47 -1.78 3.15
CA PHE A 20 5.62 -1.39 4.28
C PHE A 20 6.22 -0.20 5.04
N SER A 21 7.51 -0.27 5.38
CA SER A 21 8.18 0.78 6.17
C SER A 21 8.22 2.10 5.41
N LYS A 22 8.56 2.06 4.12
CA LYS A 22 8.59 3.24 3.23
C LYS A 22 7.19 3.82 3.03
N CYS A 23 6.20 2.99 2.73
CA CYS A 23 4.82 3.44 2.54
C CYS A 23 4.17 3.99 3.83
N SER A 24 4.60 3.49 4.99
CA SER A 24 4.10 3.95 6.29
C SER A 24 4.47 5.40 6.59
N VAL A 25 5.67 5.83 6.17
CA VAL A 25 6.19 7.19 6.43
C VAL A 25 5.93 8.16 5.27
N ASP A 26 5.68 7.65 4.06
CA ASP A 26 5.33 8.47 2.90
C ASP A 26 3.83 8.83 2.92
N PRO A 27 3.47 10.12 3.06
CA PRO A 27 2.07 10.56 3.07
C PRO A 27 1.38 10.42 1.70
N SER A 28 2.14 10.35 0.60
CA SER A 28 1.63 10.14 -0.74
C SER A 28 1.40 8.66 -1.06
N CYS A 29 1.98 7.76 -0.28
CA CYS A 29 1.80 6.32 -0.48
C CYS A 29 0.42 5.86 -0.01
N MET A 30 -0.29 5.19 -0.91
CA MET A 30 -1.63 4.65 -0.70
C MET A 30 -1.62 3.12 -0.54
N GLY A 31 -0.52 2.44 -0.89
CA GLY A 31 -0.40 1.00 -0.72
C GLY A 31 0.92 0.42 -1.21
N PHE A 32 1.11 -0.88 -1.01
CA PHE A 32 2.24 -1.62 -1.55
C PHE A 32 1.85 -3.06 -1.89
N ASN A 33 2.61 -3.73 -2.76
CA ASN A 33 2.39 -5.14 -3.08
C ASN A 33 3.46 -6.05 -2.47
N SER A 34 3.17 -7.35 -2.44
CA SER A 34 4.07 -8.39 -1.89
C SER A 34 5.44 -8.50 -2.59
N ASN A 35 5.60 -7.91 -3.78
CA ASN A 35 6.88 -7.79 -4.49
C ASN A 35 7.71 -6.57 -4.05
N GLY A 36 7.20 -5.77 -3.12
CA GLY A 36 7.89 -4.62 -2.55
C GLY A 36 7.66 -3.30 -3.28
N TRP A 37 6.73 -3.23 -4.23
CA TRP A 37 6.38 -1.97 -4.89
C TRP A 37 5.43 -1.17 -4.03
N TYR A 38 5.74 0.10 -3.75
CA TYR A 38 4.87 1.02 -3.03
C TYR A 38 4.44 2.18 -3.93
N LYS A 39 3.15 2.53 -3.86
CA LYS A 39 2.43 3.23 -4.93
C LYS A 39 1.59 4.39 -4.41
N ILE A 40 1.38 5.42 -5.24
CA ILE A 40 0.47 6.54 -4.94
C ILE A 40 -1.01 6.19 -5.21
N ALA A 41 -1.32 5.02 -5.76
CA ALA A 41 -2.67 4.48 -5.80
C ALA A 41 -2.74 3.06 -5.25
N SER A 42 -3.77 2.81 -4.45
CA SER A 42 -4.14 1.47 -3.95
C SER A 42 -5.20 0.80 -4.84
N GLN A 43 -5.81 1.57 -5.75
CA GLN A 43 -6.80 1.07 -6.70
C GLN A 43 -6.09 0.30 -7.80
N PRO A 44 -6.31 -1.01 -7.88
CA PRO A 44 -5.41 -1.81 -8.66
C PRO A 44 -5.98 -1.96 -10.09
N ASN A 45 -5.16 -1.81 -11.13
CA ASN A 45 -5.59 -1.72 -12.52
C ASN A 45 -5.28 -2.95 -13.42
N MET A 46 -4.48 -3.92 -12.96
CA MET A 46 -4.02 -5.08 -13.77
C MET A 46 -3.82 -6.39 -12.99
N ALA A 47 -4.65 -7.42 -13.17
CA ALA A 47 -4.49 -8.70 -12.45
C ALA A 47 -3.08 -9.34 -12.58
N SER A 48 -2.51 -9.87 -11.49
CA SER A 48 -1.11 -10.29 -11.30
C SER A 48 -0.93 -11.55 -10.41
N PRO A 49 -1.34 -12.73 -10.91
CA PRO A 49 -1.11 -14.06 -10.34
C PRO A 49 -0.39 -14.22 -8.99
N GLY A 50 -1.04 -14.23 -7.82
CA GLY A 50 -0.37 -14.54 -6.54
C GLY A 50 0.35 -13.37 -5.87
N VAL A 51 0.10 -12.14 -6.30
CA VAL A 51 0.60 -10.92 -5.64
C VAL A 51 -0.48 -10.35 -4.71
N CYS A 52 -0.21 -10.30 -3.40
CA CYS A 52 -1.08 -9.57 -2.49
C CYS A 52 -0.83 -8.06 -2.60
N LEU A 53 -1.91 -7.28 -2.65
CA LEU A 53 -1.88 -5.83 -2.55
C LEU A 53 -2.38 -5.39 -1.17
N TYR A 54 -1.59 -4.55 -0.52
CA TYR A 54 -1.85 -3.98 0.79
C TYR A 54 -2.21 -2.51 0.61
N GLU A 55 -3.45 -2.16 0.91
CA GLU A 55 -3.95 -0.78 0.88
C GLU A 55 -3.70 -0.14 2.24
N LYS A 56 -3.15 1.08 2.24
CA LYS A 56 -3.02 1.88 3.44
C LYS A 56 -4.43 2.30 3.86
N ALA A 57 -4.86 1.84 5.02
CA ALA A 57 -6.09 2.31 5.61
C ALA A 57 -5.97 3.83 5.79
N HIS A 58 -6.80 4.56 5.05
CA HIS A 58 -7.08 5.94 5.41
C HIS A 58 -7.60 5.91 6.83
N ALA A 59 -7.01 6.72 7.72
CA ALA A 59 -7.49 6.83 9.09
C ALA A 59 -9.00 7.10 9.05
N ALA A 60 -9.79 6.06 9.30
CA ALA A 60 -11.21 6.23 9.52
C ALA A 60 -11.26 7.11 10.78
N PHE A 61 -11.83 8.30 10.66
CA PHE A 61 -12.04 9.21 11.78
C PHE A 61 -13.01 8.56 12.77
N ILE A 62 -12.51 7.65 13.60
CA ILE A 62 -13.22 7.08 14.73
C ILE A 62 -12.67 7.79 15.98
N GLY A 63 -13.23 8.96 16.28
CA GLY A 63 -13.21 9.60 17.60
C GLY A 63 -11.84 9.88 18.26
N ALA A 64 -11.49 11.18 18.30
CA ALA A 64 -10.75 11.88 19.37
C ALA A 64 -9.36 11.43 19.86
N ILE A 65 -8.73 10.34 19.39
CA ILE A 65 -7.32 10.04 19.71
C ILE A 65 -6.55 9.65 18.45
N SER A 66 -5.98 10.66 17.77
CA SER A 66 -5.17 10.47 16.56
C SER A 66 -3.74 10.03 16.91
N TYR A 67 -3.49 8.74 17.03
CA TYR A 67 -2.18 8.21 16.67
C TYR A 67 -2.25 7.78 15.21
N ILE A 68 -1.50 8.46 14.34
CA ILE A 68 -1.40 8.13 12.92
C ILE A 68 -0.59 6.84 12.81
N LYS A 69 -1.20 5.69 13.10
CA LYS A 69 -0.66 4.40 12.72
C LYS A 69 -1.12 4.14 11.30
N SER A 70 -0.17 4.03 10.39
CA SER A 70 -0.41 3.51 9.05
C SER A 70 -0.80 2.04 9.20
N GLU A 71 -2.10 1.75 9.18
CA GLU A 71 -2.62 0.39 9.13
C GLU A 71 -2.75 -0.04 7.67
N PHE A 72 -2.49 -1.31 7.38
CA PHE A 72 -2.55 -1.83 6.02
C PHE A 72 -3.44 -3.05 5.97
N GLU A 73 -4.38 -3.06 5.03
CA GLU A 73 -5.34 -4.13 4.84
C GLU A 73 -5.12 -4.82 3.50
N ILE A 74 -5.29 -6.15 3.49
CA ILE A 74 -5.18 -6.94 2.25
C ILE A 74 -6.44 -6.73 1.43
N ARG A 75 -6.29 -6.18 0.21
CA ARG A 75 -7.33 -6.28 -0.81
C ARG A 75 -7.26 -7.65 -1.48
N ARG A 76 -8.39 -8.37 -1.49
CA ARG A 76 -8.57 -9.63 -2.23
C ARG A 76 -9.38 -9.39 -3.51
#